data_AF-B7FUD3-F1
#
_entry.id   AF-B7FUD3-F1
#
_cell.length_a   1.000
_cell.length_b   1.000
_cell.length_c   1.000
_cell.angle_alpha   90.00
_cell.angle_beta   90.00
_cell.angle_gamma   90.00
#
_symmetry.space_group_name_H-M   'P 1'
#
loop_
_entity.id
_entity.type
_entity.pdbx_description
1 polymer ?
#
loop_
_entity_poly.entity_id
_entity_poly.type
_entity_poly.pdbx_seq_one_letter_code
_entity_poly.pdbx_strand_id
1 'polypeptide(L)'
;MPTYKLHAPEASFRAFSTLIAAEYNGVKIDVSTDLGAASKSPVGKLPLLELPDGSTIFSSHSMARFVAGIRRDSGLTGNTLNEQAAIDAWMDWAGQDLELPACVWFYPVAGYMPFNQSAYEKAKADLGNALAVLDQHLLDKTYLVNHQITLADIVVASTLLYPFKLVADKGYLKPYGNVVRWFQTCVNQPEFQQVVGQVAMCKKELAAAGQETKKTSGGSSKKSEKKPKEDVAALAPAPAPKTEHPYKIMDKEAPSGFSMDAWKKTYSNASSYDAAMQTFWETFDAEGWALWLQVYNYNEDNKRIFMSANAVGGFQQRTDEIRKWAFGVMDVLGTEETVLEIKGIWLLRGDTVEHMVSANDDANWYTWTKLAGKGLPPTDEVKTQVAAYWCSEDELEGKPIQDSKVFK
;
A
#
# COMPACT_ATOMS: atom_id res chain seq x y z
N MET A 1 -5.32 -35.45 -5.75
CA MET A 1 -4.12 -35.71 -6.56
C MET A 1 -3.01 -34.83 -6.04
N PRO A 2 -1.75 -35.26 -6.02
CA PRO A 2 -0.66 -34.42 -5.54
C PRO A 2 -0.55 -33.17 -6.43
N THR A 3 -0.73 -31.99 -5.83
CA THR A 3 -0.70 -30.67 -6.47
C THR A 3 0.66 -30.01 -6.26
N TYR A 4 1.04 -29.09 -7.16
CA TYR A 4 2.16 -28.19 -6.90
C TYR A 4 1.88 -27.33 -5.67
N LYS A 5 2.84 -27.19 -4.77
CA LYS A 5 2.70 -26.37 -3.57
C LYS A 5 3.78 -25.28 -3.52
N LEU A 6 3.37 -24.02 -3.50
CA LEU A 6 4.28 -22.89 -3.39
C LEU A 6 4.33 -22.39 -1.95
N HIS A 7 5.49 -22.50 -1.32
CA HIS A 7 5.75 -21.92 0.00
C HIS A 7 6.34 -20.53 -0.17
N ALA A 8 5.66 -19.51 0.34
CA ALA A 8 6.10 -18.13 0.22
C ALA A 8 5.50 -17.27 1.36
N PRO A 9 6.21 -16.24 1.83
CA PRO A 9 5.59 -15.21 2.65
C PRO A 9 4.40 -14.59 1.91
N GLU A 10 3.40 -14.15 2.66
CA GLU A 10 2.24 -13.47 2.08
C GLU A 10 2.68 -12.25 1.26
N ALA A 11 2.02 -12.06 0.11
CA ALA A 11 2.30 -10.97 -0.82
C ALA A 11 3.78 -10.87 -1.28
N SER A 12 4.54 -11.98 -1.30
CA SER A 12 5.92 -11.96 -1.77
C SER A 12 6.02 -11.69 -3.28
N PHE A 13 6.67 -10.59 -3.69
CA PHE A 13 6.87 -10.30 -5.13
C PHE A 13 7.68 -11.38 -5.86
N ARG A 14 8.53 -12.07 -5.10
CA ARG A 14 9.32 -13.20 -5.56
C ARG A 14 8.48 -14.43 -5.90
N ALA A 15 7.22 -14.49 -5.45
CA ALA A 15 6.27 -15.56 -5.77
C ALA A 15 5.34 -15.20 -6.96
N PHE A 16 5.11 -13.90 -7.21
CA PHE A 16 4.13 -13.45 -8.22
C PHE A 16 4.45 -13.99 -9.62
N SER A 17 5.71 -13.96 -10.05
CA SER A 17 6.05 -14.46 -11.39
C SER A 17 5.71 -15.94 -11.60
N THR A 18 5.84 -16.75 -10.54
CA THR A 18 5.47 -18.18 -10.58
C THR A 18 3.95 -18.35 -10.64
N LEU A 19 3.22 -17.60 -9.83
CA LEU A 19 1.75 -17.66 -9.79
C LEU A 19 1.12 -17.12 -11.08
N ILE A 20 1.63 -16.02 -11.63
CA ILE A 20 1.14 -15.45 -12.89
C ILE A 20 1.40 -16.42 -14.04
N ALA A 21 2.59 -17.03 -14.11
CA ALA A 21 2.86 -18.06 -15.11
C ALA A 21 1.91 -19.27 -14.97
N ALA A 22 1.49 -19.60 -13.73
CA ALA A 22 0.52 -20.65 -13.47
C ALA A 22 -0.86 -20.30 -14.03
N GLU A 23 -1.32 -19.06 -13.83
CA GLU A 23 -2.58 -18.55 -14.39
C GLU A 23 -2.62 -18.64 -15.92
N TYR A 24 -1.58 -18.16 -16.60
CA TYR A 24 -1.47 -18.27 -18.08
C TYR A 24 -1.50 -19.72 -18.57
N ASN A 25 -0.95 -20.65 -17.79
CA ASN A 25 -0.91 -22.06 -18.16
C ASN A 25 -2.10 -22.89 -17.64
N GLY A 26 -3.00 -22.29 -16.85
CA GLY A 26 -4.07 -23.02 -16.15
C GLY A 26 -3.56 -24.07 -15.16
N VAL A 27 -2.38 -23.85 -14.57
CA VAL A 27 -1.76 -24.77 -13.61
C VAL A 27 -2.20 -24.39 -12.20
N LYS A 28 -2.82 -25.33 -11.48
CA LYS A 28 -3.18 -25.11 -10.09
C LYS A 28 -1.96 -25.23 -9.17
N ILE A 29 -1.71 -24.20 -8.37
CA ILE A 29 -0.69 -24.17 -7.33
C ILE A 29 -1.34 -23.88 -5.99
N ASP A 30 -1.13 -24.74 -5.00
CA ASP A 30 -1.58 -24.52 -3.63
C ASP A 30 -0.55 -23.63 -2.90
N VAL A 31 -0.95 -22.45 -2.43
CA VAL A 31 -0.04 -21.50 -1.75
C VAL A 31 -0.05 -21.73 -0.24
N SER A 32 1.14 -21.70 0.37
CA SER A 32 1.36 -21.91 1.80
C SER A 32 2.25 -20.82 2.36
N THR A 33 1.81 -20.20 3.46
CA THR A 33 2.54 -19.16 4.20
C THR A 33 3.41 -19.72 5.34
N ASP A 34 3.50 -21.05 5.46
CA ASP A 34 4.36 -21.72 6.43
C ASP A 34 5.85 -21.41 6.18
N LEU A 35 6.42 -20.56 7.04
CA LEU A 35 7.84 -20.17 6.98
C LEU A 35 8.79 -21.32 7.32
N GLY A 36 8.34 -22.37 8.01
CA GLY A 36 9.13 -23.55 8.35
C GLY A 36 9.61 -24.33 7.12
N ALA A 37 8.90 -24.19 5.99
CA ALA A 37 9.27 -24.80 4.72
C ALA A 37 10.60 -24.28 4.15
N ALA A 38 11.15 -23.16 4.65
CA ALA A 38 12.48 -22.68 4.31
C ALA A 38 13.57 -23.75 4.51
N SER A 39 13.39 -24.64 5.50
CA SER A 39 14.30 -25.77 5.78
C SER A 39 14.38 -26.81 4.65
N LYS A 40 13.36 -26.87 3.77
CA LYS A 40 13.35 -27.73 2.57
C LYS A 40 14.13 -27.12 1.40
N SER A 41 14.54 -25.86 1.49
CA SER A 41 15.33 -25.15 0.48
C SER A 41 16.82 -25.32 0.77
N PRO A 42 17.66 -25.70 -0.22
CA PRO A 42 19.11 -25.79 -0.04
C PRO A 42 19.77 -24.49 0.44
N VAL A 43 19.11 -23.35 0.21
CA VAL A 43 19.59 -22.01 0.61
C VAL A 43 18.90 -21.48 1.87
N GLY A 44 18.03 -22.27 2.51
CA GLY A 44 17.31 -21.88 3.73
C GLY A 44 16.36 -20.69 3.53
N LYS A 45 15.88 -20.46 2.30
CA LYS A 45 15.07 -19.30 1.93
C LYS A 45 13.83 -19.69 1.16
N LEU A 46 12.78 -18.89 1.36
CA LEU A 46 11.58 -18.84 0.54
C LEU A 46 11.68 -17.71 -0.50
N PRO A 47 10.91 -17.76 -1.60
CA PRO A 47 9.91 -18.78 -1.94
C PRO A 47 10.51 -20.11 -2.46
N LEU A 48 9.72 -21.18 -2.34
CA LEU A 48 10.08 -22.56 -2.70
C LEU A 48 8.88 -23.29 -3.31
N LEU A 49 9.05 -23.89 -4.49
CA LEU A 49 8.04 -24.71 -5.15
C LEU A 49 8.29 -26.19 -4.85
N GLU A 50 7.35 -26.85 -4.19
CA GLU A 50 7.33 -28.29 -3.94
C GLU A 50 6.50 -28.99 -5.03
N LEU A 51 7.12 -29.96 -5.69
CA LEU A 51 6.53 -30.73 -6.78
C LEU A 51 5.71 -31.91 -6.23
N PRO A 52 4.82 -32.52 -7.05
CA PRO A 52 4.04 -33.68 -6.66
C PRO A 52 4.84 -34.89 -6.14
N ASP A 53 6.10 -35.03 -6.55
CA ASP A 53 7.01 -36.10 -6.13
C ASP A 53 7.81 -35.76 -4.85
N GLY A 54 7.56 -34.58 -4.26
CA GLY A 54 8.23 -34.08 -3.06
C GLY A 54 9.57 -33.39 -3.32
N SER A 55 10.06 -33.36 -4.57
CA SER A 55 11.24 -32.57 -4.92
C SER A 55 10.93 -31.07 -4.88
N THR A 56 11.96 -30.24 -4.73
CA THR A 56 11.81 -28.79 -4.56
C THR A 56 12.61 -28.00 -5.59
N ILE A 57 12.02 -26.89 -6.06
CA ILE A 57 12.66 -25.90 -6.92
C ILE A 57 12.72 -24.59 -6.15
N PHE A 58 13.92 -24.04 -5.97
CA PHE A 58 14.16 -22.74 -5.35
C PHE A 58 14.63 -21.73 -6.41
N SER A 59 14.62 -20.44 -6.07
CA SER A 59 14.78 -19.29 -6.96
C SER A 59 13.52 -18.94 -7.75
N SER A 60 13.07 -17.69 -7.61
CA SER A 60 11.88 -17.14 -8.26
C SER A 60 11.87 -17.35 -9.77
N HIS A 61 12.99 -17.12 -10.45
CA HIS A 61 13.09 -17.26 -11.89
C HIS A 61 13.03 -18.73 -12.32
N SER A 62 13.66 -19.63 -11.56
CA SER A 62 13.65 -21.07 -11.85
C SER A 62 12.26 -21.68 -11.66
N MET A 63 11.56 -21.29 -10.59
CA MET A 63 10.17 -21.73 -10.35
C MET A 63 9.23 -21.23 -11.44
N ALA A 64 9.31 -19.93 -11.80
CA ALA A 64 8.50 -19.36 -12.88
C ALA A 64 8.79 -20.05 -14.22
N ARG A 65 10.06 -20.29 -14.55
CA ARG A 65 10.47 -21.02 -15.76
C ARG A 65 9.93 -22.44 -15.79
N PHE A 66 9.99 -23.15 -14.67
CA PHE A 66 9.43 -24.50 -14.56
C PHE A 66 7.92 -24.52 -14.83
N VAL A 67 7.16 -23.66 -14.13
CA VAL A 67 5.70 -23.58 -14.25
C VAL A 67 5.28 -23.17 -15.67
N ALA A 68 5.95 -22.18 -16.26
CA ALA A 68 5.72 -21.77 -17.64
C ALA A 68 6.02 -22.90 -18.64
N GLY A 69 7.06 -23.71 -18.37
CA GLY A 69 7.48 -24.82 -19.23
C GLY A 69 6.54 -26.03 -19.21
N ILE A 70 5.60 -26.12 -18.26
CA ILE A 70 4.59 -27.20 -18.21
C ILE A 70 3.73 -27.20 -19.48
N ARG A 71 3.40 -26.02 -20.01
CA ARG A 71 2.69 -25.84 -21.27
C ARG A 71 3.51 -25.05 -22.28
N ARG A 72 4.25 -25.77 -23.13
CA ARG A 72 5.06 -25.14 -24.18
C ARG A 72 4.23 -24.37 -25.21
N ASP A 73 3.00 -24.81 -25.44
CA ASP A 73 2.09 -24.22 -26.40
C ASP A 73 1.52 -22.86 -25.98
N SER A 74 1.71 -22.44 -24.72
CA SER A 74 1.41 -21.06 -24.29
C SER A 74 2.42 -20.04 -24.81
N GLY A 75 3.62 -20.49 -25.25
CA GLY A 75 4.67 -19.61 -25.76
C GLY A 75 5.35 -18.73 -24.69
N LEU A 76 5.04 -18.89 -23.41
CA LEU A 76 5.63 -18.10 -22.31
C LEU A 76 7.15 -18.22 -22.23
N THR A 77 7.70 -19.37 -22.62
CA THR A 77 9.14 -19.63 -22.67
C THR A 77 9.74 -19.39 -24.06
N GLY A 78 8.98 -18.92 -25.04
CA GLY A 78 9.44 -18.81 -26.43
C GLY A 78 9.40 -20.13 -27.21
N ASN A 79 9.20 -20.03 -28.52
CA ASN A 79 9.01 -21.16 -29.43
C ASN A 79 10.30 -21.53 -30.21
N THR A 80 11.29 -20.66 -30.21
CA THR A 80 12.60 -20.90 -30.82
C THR A 80 13.72 -20.74 -29.80
N LEU A 81 14.90 -21.31 -30.09
CA LEU A 81 16.08 -21.15 -29.22
C LEU A 81 16.47 -19.67 -29.06
N ASN A 82 16.30 -18.86 -30.10
CA ASN A 82 16.61 -17.42 -30.04
C ASN A 82 15.63 -16.69 -29.13
N GLU A 83 14.34 -17.02 -29.17
CA GLU A 83 13.33 -16.45 -28.28
C GLU A 83 13.57 -16.85 -26.82
N GLN A 84 13.87 -18.13 -26.58
CA GLN A 84 14.22 -18.65 -25.26
C GLN A 84 15.43 -17.89 -24.68
N ALA A 85 16.50 -17.75 -25.46
CA ALA A 85 17.70 -17.03 -25.03
C ALA A 85 17.41 -15.53 -24.76
N ALA A 86 16.57 -14.89 -25.56
CA ALA A 86 16.17 -13.50 -25.35
C ALA A 86 15.33 -13.33 -24.07
N ILE A 87 14.43 -14.28 -23.79
CA ILE A 87 13.63 -14.29 -22.54
C ILE A 87 14.53 -14.49 -21.34
N ASP A 88 15.42 -15.48 -21.39
CA ASP A 88 16.37 -15.77 -20.31
C ASP A 88 17.29 -14.58 -20.03
N ALA A 89 17.75 -13.87 -21.08
CA ALA A 89 18.56 -12.66 -20.92
C ALA A 89 17.83 -11.57 -20.12
N TRP A 90 16.55 -11.32 -20.38
CA TRP A 90 15.76 -10.34 -19.61
C TRP A 90 15.51 -10.80 -18.17
N MET A 91 15.27 -12.09 -17.95
CA MET A 91 15.10 -12.64 -16.61
C MET A 91 16.39 -12.52 -15.80
N ASP A 92 17.54 -12.86 -16.38
CA ASP A 92 18.83 -12.78 -15.70
C ASP A 92 19.22 -11.33 -15.42
N TRP A 93 19.02 -10.43 -16.39
CA TRP A 93 19.21 -8.99 -16.21
C TRP A 93 18.32 -8.43 -15.10
N ALA A 94 17.04 -8.84 -15.02
CA ALA A 94 16.15 -8.41 -13.94
C ALA A 94 16.69 -8.79 -12.56
N GLY A 95 17.27 -9.99 -12.42
CA GLY A 95 17.85 -10.45 -11.15
C GLY A 95 19.14 -9.73 -10.76
N GLN A 96 19.95 -9.32 -11.74
CA GLN A 96 21.26 -8.70 -11.51
C GLN A 96 21.18 -7.18 -11.34
N ASP A 97 20.40 -6.52 -12.20
CA ASP A 97 20.44 -5.07 -12.38
C ASP A 97 19.16 -4.36 -11.92
N LEU A 98 18.03 -5.07 -11.79
CA LEU A 98 16.74 -4.47 -11.47
C LEU A 98 16.26 -4.77 -10.04
N GLU A 99 16.32 -6.03 -9.61
CA GLU A 99 15.72 -6.48 -8.35
C GLU A 99 16.41 -5.86 -7.14
N LEU A 100 17.74 -5.84 -7.11
CA LEU A 100 18.49 -5.29 -5.98
C LEU A 100 18.18 -3.81 -5.73
N PRO A 101 18.31 -2.89 -6.70
CA PRO A 101 17.97 -1.48 -6.47
C PRO A 101 16.48 -1.28 -6.21
N ALA A 102 15.58 -2.05 -6.83
CA ALA A 102 14.16 -2.05 -6.47
C ALA A 102 13.97 -2.34 -4.98
N CYS A 103 14.50 -3.46 -4.50
CA CYS A 103 14.39 -3.90 -3.10
C CYS A 103 14.98 -2.87 -2.12
N VAL A 104 16.18 -2.36 -2.38
CA VAL A 104 16.83 -1.38 -1.48
C VAL A 104 16.02 -0.08 -1.38
N TRP A 105 15.26 0.27 -2.43
CA TRP A 105 14.39 1.45 -2.40
C TRP A 105 13.08 1.21 -1.63
N PHE A 106 12.35 0.12 -1.91
CA PHE A 106 11.03 -0.09 -1.28
C PHE A 106 11.07 -0.82 0.07
N TYR A 107 12.09 -1.63 0.38
CA TYR A 107 12.17 -2.37 1.65
C TYR A 107 12.18 -1.48 2.90
N PRO A 108 12.88 -0.33 2.92
CA PRO A 108 12.79 0.58 4.06
C PRO A 108 11.42 1.18 4.30
N VAL A 109 10.65 1.36 3.22
CA VAL A 109 9.27 1.83 3.28
C VAL A 109 8.32 0.73 3.76
N ALA A 110 8.55 -0.51 3.30
CA ALA A 110 7.77 -1.68 3.70
C ALA A 110 8.20 -2.28 5.06
N GLY A 111 9.22 -1.72 5.72
CA GLY A 111 9.70 -2.16 7.04
C GLY A 111 10.60 -3.40 7.03
N TYR A 112 11.04 -3.89 5.87
CA TYR A 112 11.92 -5.06 5.77
C TYR A 112 13.41 -4.76 5.99
N MET A 113 13.79 -3.49 5.92
CA MET A 113 15.17 -3.04 6.05
C MET A 113 15.20 -1.68 6.78
N PRO A 114 16.19 -1.40 7.65
CA PRO A 114 16.35 -0.05 8.20
C PRO A 114 16.65 0.97 7.09
N PHE A 115 16.20 2.20 7.27
CA PHE A 115 16.52 3.28 6.33
C PHE A 115 18.01 3.63 6.37
N ASN A 116 18.63 3.71 5.19
CA ASN A 116 19.98 4.22 4.99
C ASN A 116 19.96 5.19 3.81
N GLN A 117 20.17 6.49 4.09
CA GLN A 117 20.06 7.54 3.08
C GLN A 117 20.97 7.31 1.85
N SER A 118 22.22 6.88 2.06
CA SER A 118 23.18 6.68 0.95
C SER A 118 22.76 5.51 0.06
N ALA A 119 22.40 4.38 0.67
CA ALA A 119 21.90 3.21 -0.06
C ALA A 119 20.59 3.50 -0.79
N TYR A 120 19.70 4.28 -0.16
CA TYR A 120 18.40 4.67 -0.72
C TYR A 120 18.55 5.55 -1.97
N GLU A 121 19.35 6.62 -1.91
CA GLU A 121 19.59 7.48 -3.08
C GLU A 121 20.35 6.74 -4.19
N LYS A 122 21.31 5.88 -3.83
CA LYS A 122 22.00 5.03 -4.81
C LYS A 122 21.03 4.08 -5.50
N ALA A 123 20.14 3.42 -4.75
CA ALA A 123 19.12 2.54 -5.30
C ALA A 123 18.18 3.27 -6.25
N LYS A 124 17.79 4.52 -5.95
CA LYS A 124 17.00 5.36 -6.85
C LYS A 124 17.71 5.66 -8.16
N ALA A 125 19.00 5.98 -8.11
CA ALA A 125 19.80 6.24 -9.29
C ALA A 125 20.01 4.95 -10.13
N ASP A 126 20.37 3.85 -9.49
CA ASP A 126 20.61 2.57 -10.13
C ASP A 126 19.32 2.01 -10.77
N LEU A 127 18.18 2.10 -10.08
CA LEU A 127 16.89 1.72 -10.67
C LEU A 127 16.54 2.63 -11.85
N GLY A 128 16.83 3.93 -11.77
CA GLY A 128 16.58 4.87 -12.86
C GLY A 128 17.40 4.55 -14.11
N ASN A 129 18.63 4.06 -13.95
CA ASN A 129 19.46 3.59 -15.05
C ASN A 129 18.88 2.32 -15.69
N ALA A 130 18.43 1.37 -14.86
CA ALA A 130 17.78 0.14 -15.34
C ALA A 130 16.46 0.44 -16.09
N LEU A 131 15.67 1.38 -15.58
CA LEU A 131 14.45 1.86 -16.23
C LEU A 131 14.73 2.56 -17.56
N ALA A 132 15.86 3.28 -17.70
CA ALA A 132 16.24 3.89 -18.97
C ALA A 132 16.54 2.83 -20.05
N VAL A 133 17.20 1.73 -19.67
CA VAL A 133 17.45 0.59 -20.58
C VAL A 133 16.14 -0.04 -21.05
N LEU A 134 15.21 -0.29 -20.11
CA LEU A 134 13.88 -0.81 -20.44
C LEU A 134 13.09 0.15 -21.33
N ASP A 135 13.10 1.45 -21.01
CA ASP A 135 12.34 2.45 -21.77
C ASP A 135 12.78 2.52 -23.23
N GLN A 136 14.10 2.50 -23.45
CA GLN A 136 14.69 2.49 -24.78
C GLN A 136 14.34 1.19 -25.53
N HIS A 137 14.39 0.04 -24.87
CA HIS A 137 14.04 -1.23 -25.49
C HIS A 137 12.56 -1.32 -25.88
N LEU A 138 11.69 -0.72 -25.06
CA LEU A 138 10.23 -0.71 -25.21
C LEU A 138 9.68 0.41 -26.11
N LEU A 139 10.55 1.23 -26.71
CA LEU A 139 10.19 2.34 -27.59
C LEU A 139 9.31 1.88 -28.76
N ASP A 140 9.65 0.74 -29.37
CA ASP A 140 8.99 0.18 -30.54
C ASP A 140 8.37 -1.20 -30.29
N LYS A 141 8.27 -1.64 -29.03
CA LYS A 141 7.80 -2.98 -28.66
C LYS A 141 6.66 -2.94 -27.66
N THR A 142 5.61 -3.73 -27.91
CA THR A 142 4.52 -3.87 -26.95
C THR A 142 4.96 -4.62 -25.68
N TYR A 143 5.75 -5.68 -25.85
CA TYR A 143 6.28 -6.60 -24.83
C TYR A 143 7.80 -6.71 -24.95
N LEU A 144 8.47 -7.27 -23.93
CA LEU A 144 9.94 -7.34 -23.91
C LEU A 144 10.51 -8.26 -24.98
N VAL A 145 9.82 -9.37 -25.27
CA VAL A 145 10.25 -10.33 -26.28
C VAL A 145 9.05 -10.70 -27.15
N ASN A 146 9.24 -10.70 -28.48
CA ASN A 146 8.23 -11.02 -29.48
C ASN A 146 7.00 -10.08 -29.45
N HIS A 147 5.84 -10.60 -29.86
CA HIS A 147 4.58 -9.88 -29.99
C HIS A 147 3.52 -10.35 -28.98
N GLN A 148 3.92 -11.00 -27.89
CA GLN A 148 3.03 -11.49 -26.82
C GLN A 148 3.72 -11.45 -25.45
N ILE A 149 2.96 -11.65 -24.38
CA ILE A 149 3.52 -11.80 -23.04
C ILE A 149 4.36 -13.06 -22.95
N THR A 150 5.54 -12.90 -22.35
CA THR A 150 6.46 -14.00 -22.04
C THR A 150 6.87 -13.94 -20.57
N LEU A 151 7.66 -14.92 -20.13
CA LEU A 151 8.28 -14.87 -18.80
C LEU A 151 9.12 -13.62 -18.56
N ALA A 152 9.72 -13.04 -19.62
CA ALA A 152 10.45 -11.79 -19.48
C ALA A 152 9.53 -10.69 -18.93
N ASP A 153 8.34 -10.55 -19.52
CA ASP A 153 7.35 -9.57 -19.09
C ASP A 153 6.87 -9.84 -17.66
N ILE A 154 6.53 -11.10 -17.38
CA ILE A 154 6.03 -11.54 -16.07
C ILE A 154 7.05 -11.26 -14.97
N VAL A 155 8.32 -11.59 -15.17
CA VAL A 155 9.39 -11.40 -14.19
C VAL A 155 9.68 -9.92 -13.98
N VAL A 156 9.95 -9.17 -15.05
CA VAL A 156 10.31 -7.75 -14.94
C VAL A 156 9.17 -6.94 -14.33
N ALA A 157 7.92 -7.20 -14.72
CA ALA A 157 6.76 -6.48 -14.17
C ALA A 157 6.53 -6.84 -12.71
N SER A 158 6.70 -8.12 -12.32
CA SER A 158 6.59 -8.54 -10.91
C SER A 158 7.64 -7.85 -10.03
N THR A 159 8.88 -7.70 -10.52
CA THR A 159 9.95 -7.00 -9.81
C THR A 159 9.66 -5.51 -9.62
N LEU A 160 9.03 -4.87 -10.60
CA LEU A 160 8.68 -3.45 -10.56
C LEU A 160 7.38 -3.14 -9.79
N LEU A 161 6.60 -4.15 -9.42
CA LEU A 161 5.28 -3.98 -8.83
C LEU A 161 5.33 -3.11 -7.56
N TYR A 162 6.13 -3.47 -6.57
CA TYR A 162 6.22 -2.69 -5.33
C TYR A 162 6.89 -1.33 -5.48
N PRO A 163 8.01 -1.20 -6.22
CA PRO A 163 8.54 0.11 -6.56
C PRO A 163 7.47 1.04 -7.13
N PHE A 164 6.69 0.58 -8.10
CA PHE A 164 5.68 1.41 -8.77
C PHE A 164 4.41 1.63 -7.95
N LYS A 165 4.11 0.78 -6.97
CA LYS A 165 3.01 0.99 -6.02
C LYS A 165 3.38 1.93 -4.86
N LEU A 166 4.63 1.86 -4.39
CA LEU A 166 5.01 2.42 -3.08
C LEU A 166 5.95 3.63 -3.15
N VAL A 167 6.90 3.66 -4.09
CA VAL A 167 8.01 4.65 -4.02
C VAL A 167 8.27 5.43 -5.31
N ALA A 168 8.07 4.83 -6.48
CA ALA A 168 8.31 5.47 -7.77
C ALA A 168 7.10 6.29 -8.20
N ASP A 169 7.03 7.54 -7.74
CA ASP A 169 5.92 8.44 -8.06
C ASP A 169 5.92 8.92 -9.53
N LYS A 170 4.85 9.64 -9.91
CA LYS A 170 4.70 10.20 -11.26
C LYS A 170 5.86 11.13 -11.66
N GLY A 171 6.48 11.82 -10.71
CA GLY A 171 7.62 12.71 -10.97
C GLY A 171 8.85 11.91 -11.37
N TYR A 172 9.15 10.86 -10.60
CA TYR A 172 10.25 9.94 -10.87
C TYR A 172 10.05 9.17 -12.18
N LEU A 173 8.83 8.71 -12.46
CA LEU A 173 8.50 7.92 -13.65
C LEU A 173 8.36 8.73 -14.94
N LYS A 174 8.33 10.05 -14.87
CA LYS A 174 8.14 10.95 -16.02
C LYS A 174 9.09 10.66 -17.21
N PRO A 175 10.38 10.33 -17.02
CA PRO A 175 11.29 10.02 -18.12
C PRO A 175 11.07 8.64 -18.76
N TYR A 176 10.31 7.74 -18.11
CA TYR A 176 10.21 6.32 -18.47
C TYR A 176 8.81 5.97 -19.01
N GLY A 177 8.32 6.76 -19.96
CA GLY A 177 6.95 6.66 -20.47
C GLY A 177 6.62 5.32 -21.15
N ASN A 178 7.58 4.72 -21.86
CA ASN A 178 7.41 3.42 -22.50
C ASN A 178 7.34 2.29 -21.47
N VAL A 179 8.14 2.39 -20.40
CA VAL A 179 8.06 1.45 -19.27
C VAL A 179 6.70 1.55 -18.59
N VAL A 180 6.21 2.77 -18.31
CA VAL A 180 4.91 2.96 -17.66
C VAL A 180 3.78 2.35 -18.52
N ARG A 181 3.79 2.60 -19.85
CA ARG A 181 2.84 1.99 -20.79
C ARG A 181 2.90 0.46 -20.73
N TRP A 182 4.09 -0.11 -20.89
CA TRP A 182 4.29 -1.57 -20.89
C TRP A 182 3.86 -2.19 -19.55
N PHE A 183 4.27 -1.62 -18.42
CA PHE A 183 3.91 -2.10 -17.10
C PHE A 183 2.39 -2.10 -16.90
N GLN A 184 1.72 -1.01 -17.26
CA GLN A 184 0.25 -0.93 -17.23
C GLN A 184 -0.40 -1.95 -18.17
N THR A 185 0.22 -2.25 -19.33
CA THR A 185 -0.26 -3.29 -20.24
C THR A 185 -0.19 -4.67 -19.59
N CYS A 186 0.89 -4.97 -18.85
CA CYS A 186 1.07 -6.24 -18.14
C CYS A 186 0.12 -6.39 -16.96
N VAL A 187 0.10 -5.44 -16.02
CA VAL A 187 -0.64 -5.59 -14.76
C VAL A 187 -2.17 -5.53 -14.92
N ASN A 188 -2.66 -5.08 -16.08
CA ASN A 188 -4.09 -5.09 -16.41
C ASN A 188 -4.53 -6.35 -17.18
N GLN A 189 -3.64 -7.32 -17.42
CA GLN A 189 -4.06 -8.61 -17.92
C GLN A 189 -4.81 -9.40 -16.83
N PRO A 190 -5.84 -10.20 -17.18
CA PRO A 190 -6.58 -10.99 -16.21
C PRO A 190 -5.69 -11.87 -15.33
N GLU A 191 -4.69 -12.54 -15.93
CA GLU A 191 -3.76 -13.44 -15.25
C GLU A 191 -2.88 -12.71 -14.23
N PHE A 192 -2.54 -11.45 -14.49
CA PHE A 192 -1.87 -10.61 -13.50
C PHE A 192 -2.82 -10.22 -12.38
N GLN A 193 -4.02 -9.74 -12.71
CA GLN A 193 -4.99 -9.28 -11.72
C GLN A 193 -5.45 -10.38 -10.76
N GLN A 194 -5.51 -11.64 -11.21
CA GLN A 194 -5.82 -12.78 -10.35
C GLN A 194 -4.78 -12.99 -9.24
N VAL A 195 -3.53 -12.59 -9.48
CA VAL A 195 -2.43 -12.79 -8.52
C VAL A 195 -2.15 -11.53 -7.70
N VAL A 196 -2.07 -10.37 -8.36
CA VAL A 196 -1.63 -9.12 -7.72
C VAL A 196 -2.76 -8.11 -7.47
N GLY A 197 -3.98 -8.45 -7.88
CA GLY A 197 -5.15 -7.57 -7.78
C GLY A 197 -5.05 -6.35 -8.69
N GLN A 198 -5.91 -5.35 -8.42
CA GLN A 198 -5.84 -4.07 -9.10
C GLN A 198 -4.59 -3.29 -8.66
N VAL A 199 -3.80 -2.82 -9.61
CA VAL A 199 -2.56 -2.10 -9.34
C VAL A 199 -2.78 -0.59 -9.42
N ALA A 200 -2.73 0.08 -8.27
CA ALA A 200 -2.68 1.54 -8.17
C ALA A 200 -1.23 2.03 -8.23
N MET A 201 -0.92 2.93 -9.16
CA MET A 201 0.40 3.55 -9.28
C MET A 201 0.66 4.54 -8.14
N CYS A 202 1.92 4.61 -7.70
CA CYS A 202 2.39 5.51 -6.64
C CYS A 202 2.10 6.97 -7.01
N LYS A 203 1.31 7.65 -6.19
CA LYS A 203 1.02 9.09 -6.35
C LYS A 203 2.14 9.96 -5.78
N LYS A 204 2.77 9.48 -4.70
CA LYS A 204 3.85 10.16 -3.97
C LYS A 204 4.68 9.09 -3.28
N GLU A 205 6.00 9.22 -3.36
CA GLU A 205 6.95 8.33 -2.69
C GLU A 205 6.63 8.24 -1.19
N LEU A 206 6.37 7.02 -0.71
CA LEU A 206 6.15 6.75 0.71
C LEU A 206 7.48 6.90 1.46
N ALA A 207 7.43 7.49 2.66
CA ALA A 207 8.62 7.74 3.48
C ALA A 207 9.00 6.51 4.31
N ALA A 208 10.30 6.23 4.41
CA ALA A 208 10.81 5.18 5.28
C ALA A 208 10.93 5.66 6.74
N ALA A 209 10.79 4.75 7.70
CA ALA A 209 11.00 5.06 9.11
C ALA A 209 12.45 5.52 9.36
N GLY A 210 12.63 6.70 9.96
CA GLY A 210 13.95 7.30 10.20
C GLY A 210 14.51 8.15 9.04
N GLN A 211 13.77 8.29 7.94
CA GLN A 211 14.09 9.29 6.92
C GLN A 211 13.74 10.69 7.44
N GLU A 212 14.75 11.50 7.78
CA GLU A 212 14.53 12.91 8.11
C GLU A 212 13.90 13.61 6.89
N THR A 213 12.62 13.94 6.98
CA THR A 213 12.00 14.83 6.01
C THR A 213 12.71 16.18 6.11
N LYS A 214 13.61 16.49 5.18
CA LYS A 214 13.96 17.88 4.88
C LYS A 214 12.65 18.59 4.60
N LYS A 215 12.17 19.37 5.58
CA LYS A 215 11.17 20.40 5.39
C LYS A 215 11.69 21.29 4.28
N THR A 216 11.20 21.09 3.06
CA THR A 216 11.20 22.16 2.07
C THR A 216 10.14 23.15 2.53
N SER A 217 10.59 24.06 3.40
CA SER A 217 9.93 25.31 3.73
C SER A 217 9.88 26.18 2.46
N GLY A 218 8.96 25.88 1.56
CA GLY A 218 8.58 26.73 0.44
C GLY A 218 7.43 27.63 0.86
N GLY A 219 7.75 28.73 1.52
CA GLY A 219 6.79 29.75 1.92
C GLY A 219 6.04 30.40 0.75
N SER A 220 4.86 30.89 1.06
CA SER A 220 4.01 31.69 0.20
C SER A 220 4.64 33.06 -0.17
N SER A 221 4.25 33.55 -1.35
CA SER A 221 4.34 34.92 -1.89
C SER A 221 5.63 35.39 -2.60
N LYS A 222 5.57 35.59 -3.92
CA LYS A 222 5.34 36.90 -4.58
C LYS A 222 5.34 36.81 -6.12
N LYS A 223 4.44 37.60 -6.73
CA LYS A 223 4.33 37.97 -8.15
C LYS A 223 5.51 38.88 -8.59
N SER A 224 6.04 38.67 -9.80
CA SER A 224 6.51 39.67 -10.82
C SER A 224 7.24 38.89 -11.94
N GLU A 225 6.66 38.74 -13.14
CA GLU A 225 6.81 39.54 -14.38
C GLU A 225 7.81 38.96 -15.44
N LYS A 226 7.24 38.59 -16.61
CA LYS A 226 7.67 38.64 -18.04
C LYS A 226 9.16 38.90 -18.38
N LYS A 227 9.83 38.42 -19.45
CA LYS A 227 9.62 37.67 -20.73
C LYS A 227 11.06 37.53 -21.38
N PRO A 228 11.34 36.97 -22.59
CA PRO A 228 10.48 36.32 -23.60
C PRO A 228 11.00 34.99 -24.25
N LYS A 229 10.02 34.26 -24.79
CA LYS A 229 9.94 33.35 -25.97
C LYS A 229 11.20 32.82 -26.67
N GLU A 230 11.17 31.51 -26.95
CA GLU A 230 11.19 31.00 -28.34
C GLU A 230 10.28 29.77 -28.48
N ASP A 231 9.60 29.70 -29.63
CA ASP A 231 8.48 28.82 -29.97
C ASP A 231 8.92 27.41 -30.38
N VAL A 232 8.32 26.36 -29.81
CA VAL A 232 7.91 25.19 -30.62
C VAL A 232 6.57 24.67 -30.07
N ALA A 233 5.52 24.83 -30.85
CA ALA A 233 4.20 24.35 -30.56
C ALA A 233 4.10 22.83 -30.80
N ALA A 234 3.78 22.08 -29.74
CA ALA A 234 3.09 20.80 -29.84
C ALA A 234 2.10 20.72 -28.68
N LEU A 235 0.83 20.45 -29.03
CA LEU A 235 -0.35 20.51 -28.18
C LEU A 235 -0.22 19.64 -26.91
N ALA A 236 -0.09 20.28 -25.74
CA ALA A 236 -0.37 19.65 -24.45
C ALA A 236 -1.85 19.89 -24.09
N PRO A 237 -2.63 18.87 -23.68
CA PRO A 237 -3.98 19.10 -23.19
C PRO A 237 -3.96 19.91 -21.89
N ALA A 238 -4.91 20.83 -21.78
CA ALA A 238 -5.11 21.70 -20.62
C ALA A 238 -5.23 20.89 -19.31
N PRO A 239 -4.73 21.42 -18.17
CA PRO A 239 -4.90 20.77 -16.88
C PRO A 239 -6.39 20.65 -16.53
N ALA A 240 -6.82 19.43 -16.21
CA ALA A 240 -8.17 19.18 -15.69
C ALA A 240 -8.42 20.03 -14.42
N PRO A 241 -9.66 20.51 -14.21
CA PRO A 241 -10.01 21.30 -13.03
C PRO A 241 -9.73 20.50 -11.74
N LYS A 242 -9.18 21.15 -10.71
CA LYS A 242 -9.10 20.55 -9.37
C LYS A 242 -10.53 20.35 -8.84
N THR A 243 -11.00 19.11 -8.88
CA THR A 243 -12.25 18.70 -8.21
C THR A 243 -12.15 19.00 -6.72
N GLU A 244 -13.17 19.65 -6.18
CA GLU A 244 -13.25 20.03 -4.77
C GLU A 244 -13.42 18.77 -3.90
N HIS A 245 -12.74 18.69 -2.74
CA HIS A 245 -12.75 17.50 -1.87
C HIS A 245 -14.20 17.16 -1.44
N PRO A 246 -14.64 15.88 -1.43
CA PRO A 246 -16.02 15.50 -1.13
C PRO A 246 -16.58 16.12 0.16
N TYR A 247 -15.81 16.14 1.25
CA TYR A 247 -16.24 16.80 2.48
C TYR A 247 -16.48 18.31 2.37
N LYS A 248 -15.75 19.03 1.51
CA LYS A 248 -16.02 20.46 1.26
C LYS A 248 -17.34 20.67 0.53
N ILE A 249 -17.71 19.73 -0.34
CA ILE A 249 -19.00 19.76 -1.02
C ILE A 249 -20.10 19.52 0.03
N MET A 250 -19.94 18.51 0.90
CA MET A 250 -20.89 18.22 1.98
C MET A 250 -21.09 19.39 2.94
N ASP A 251 -20.05 20.13 3.31
CA ASP A 251 -20.18 21.30 4.17
C ASP A 251 -20.98 22.45 3.52
N LYS A 252 -20.98 22.54 2.18
CA LYS A 252 -21.79 23.53 1.45
C LYS A 252 -23.24 23.08 1.28
N GLU A 253 -23.44 21.81 0.92
CA GLU A 253 -24.74 21.28 0.52
C GLU A 253 -25.59 20.82 1.72
N ALA A 254 -24.96 20.33 2.78
CA ALA A 254 -25.63 19.77 3.95
C ALA A 254 -24.88 20.16 5.25
N PRO A 255 -24.84 21.45 5.63
CA PRO A 255 -24.10 21.91 6.80
C PRO A 255 -24.62 21.25 8.08
N SER A 256 -23.70 20.99 9.01
CA SER A 256 -24.00 20.38 10.32
C SER A 256 -23.97 21.43 11.42
N GLY A 257 -24.80 21.24 12.45
CA GLY A 257 -24.75 22.05 13.67
C GLY A 257 -23.53 21.75 14.55
N PHE A 258 -22.89 20.60 14.34
CA PHE A 258 -21.70 20.20 15.08
C PHE A 258 -20.42 20.81 14.46
N SER A 259 -19.59 21.40 15.31
CA SER A 259 -18.30 21.98 14.90
C SER A 259 -17.14 21.11 15.35
N MET A 260 -16.45 20.51 14.37
CA MET A 260 -15.29 19.65 14.62
C MET A 260 -14.13 20.41 15.30
N ASP A 261 -13.86 21.65 14.90
CA ASP A 261 -12.82 22.49 15.53
C ASP A 261 -13.16 22.82 16.98
N ALA A 262 -14.44 23.10 17.28
CA ALA A 262 -14.91 23.33 18.65
C ALA A 262 -14.76 22.06 19.49
N TRP A 263 -15.17 20.90 18.95
CA TRP A 263 -15.04 19.62 19.63
C TRP A 263 -13.58 19.31 20.01
N LYS A 264 -12.66 19.43 19.05
CA LYS A 264 -11.22 19.18 19.29
C LYS A 264 -10.64 20.10 20.36
N LYS A 265 -11.09 21.36 20.38
CA LYS A 265 -10.71 22.32 21.42
C LYS A 265 -11.29 21.94 22.78
N THR A 266 -12.54 21.51 22.84
CA THR A 266 -13.18 21.03 24.07
C THR A 266 -12.45 19.81 24.61
N TYR A 267 -12.28 18.77 23.79
CA TYR A 267 -11.60 17.53 24.17
C TYR A 267 -10.17 17.79 24.68
N SER A 268 -9.41 18.70 24.04
CA SER A 268 -8.02 18.97 24.43
C SER A 268 -7.86 19.85 25.68
N ASN A 269 -8.87 20.65 26.04
CA ASN A 269 -8.76 21.62 27.13
C ASN A 269 -9.67 21.29 28.31
N ALA A 270 -10.44 20.19 28.24
CA ALA A 270 -11.33 19.80 29.30
C ALA A 270 -10.55 19.45 30.57
N SER A 271 -11.02 19.93 31.71
CA SER A 271 -10.47 19.59 33.02
C SER A 271 -10.78 18.15 33.45
N SER A 272 -11.81 17.53 32.84
CA SER A 272 -12.13 16.12 32.97
C SER A 272 -12.76 15.59 31.68
N TYR A 273 -12.52 14.33 31.37
CA TYR A 273 -13.11 13.67 30.21
C TYR A 273 -14.64 13.58 30.32
N ASP A 274 -15.21 13.43 31.51
CA ASP A 274 -16.68 13.40 31.70
C ASP A 274 -17.35 14.68 31.19
N ALA A 275 -16.79 15.85 31.49
CA ALA A 275 -17.32 17.13 31.03
C ALA A 275 -17.17 17.29 29.50
N ALA A 276 -16.06 16.80 28.93
CA ALA A 276 -15.87 16.77 27.49
C ALA A 276 -16.92 15.88 26.81
N MET A 277 -17.13 14.67 27.33
CA MET A 277 -18.08 13.71 26.76
C MET A 277 -19.53 14.16 26.91
N GLN A 278 -19.90 14.82 28.02
CA GLN A 278 -21.23 15.44 28.13
C GLN A 278 -21.43 16.49 27.02
N THR A 279 -20.45 17.39 26.84
CA THR A 279 -20.49 18.43 25.79
C THR A 279 -20.54 17.81 24.40
N PHE A 280 -19.82 16.71 24.16
CA PHE A 280 -19.86 15.97 22.90
C PHE A 280 -21.28 15.51 22.59
N TRP A 281 -21.93 14.81 23.52
CA TRP A 281 -23.25 14.25 23.29
C TRP A 281 -24.37 15.30 23.19
N GLU A 282 -24.22 16.45 23.86
CA GLU A 282 -25.14 17.60 23.71
C GLU A 282 -25.03 18.26 22.32
N THR A 283 -23.87 18.18 21.68
CA THR A 283 -23.59 18.84 20.39
C THR A 283 -23.59 17.89 19.20
N PHE A 284 -23.46 16.58 19.43
CA PHE A 284 -23.33 15.56 18.39
C PHE A 284 -24.53 15.58 17.44
N ASP A 285 -24.25 15.76 16.16
CA ASP A 285 -25.24 15.82 15.09
C ASP A 285 -25.15 14.55 14.24
N ALA A 286 -26.04 13.60 14.51
CA ALA A 286 -26.07 12.31 13.82
C ALA A 286 -26.50 12.39 12.34
N GLU A 287 -27.12 13.50 11.90
CA GLU A 287 -27.41 13.70 10.47
C GLU A 287 -26.15 14.13 9.70
N GLY A 288 -25.26 14.86 10.36
CA GLY A 288 -24.03 15.39 9.78
C GLY A 288 -22.79 14.52 10.00
N TRP A 289 -22.79 13.63 10.99
CA TRP A 289 -21.60 12.91 11.44
C TRP A 289 -21.93 11.49 11.88
N ALA A 290 -20.95 10.59 11.73
CA ALA A 290 -21.07 9.20 12.14
C ALA A 290 -19.87 8.76 12.98
N LEU A 291 -20.14 7.92 13.97
CA LEU A 291 -19.16 7.24 14.80
C LEU A 291 -18.90 5.85 14.23
N TRP A 292 -17.63 5.49 14.13
CA TRP A 292 -17.17 4.22 13.60
C TRP A 292 -16.14 3.58 14.52
N LEU A 293 -16.37 2.32 14.85
CA LEU A 293 -15.35 1.47 15.45
C LEU A 293 -14.43 0.97 14.33
N GLN A 294 -13.13 1.17 14.53
CA GLN A 294 -12.06 0.71 13.68
C GLN A 294 -11.34 -0.44 14.38
N VAL A 295 -11.24 -1.60 13.74
CA VAL A 295 -10.48 -2.76 14.25
C VAL A 295 -9.50 -3.21 13.18
N TYR A 296 -8.22 -3.28 13.50
CA TYR A 296 -7.21 -3.75 12.56
C TYR A 296 -7.38 -5.24 12.28
N ASN A 297 -7.36 -5.62 11.00
CA ASN A 297 -7.70 -6.97 10.56
C ASN A 297 -6.59 -8.00 10.86
N TYR A 298 -5.36 -7.53 11.10
CA TYR A 298 -4.15 -8.36 11.20
C TYR A 298 -3.44 -8.22 12.56
N ASN A 299 -4.21 -8.16 13.65
CA ASN A 299 -3.66 -8.01 15.00
C ASN A 299 -2.65 -9.12 15.37
N GLU A 300 -2.83 -10.33 14.83
CA GLU A 300 -1.92 -11.46 15.04
C GLU A 300 -0.48 -11.17 14.54
N ASP A 301 -0.29 -10.24 13.61
CA ASP A 301 1.02 -9.87 13.07
C ASP A 301 1.74 -8.82 13.92
N ASN A 302 1.03 -8.18 14.86
CA ASN A 302 1.61 -7.17 15.74
C ASN A 302 2.43 -7.86 16.84
N LYS A 303 3.75 -7.91 16.66
CA LYS A 303 4.65 -8.57 17.63
C LYS A 303 5.29 -7.66 18.65
N ARG A 304 5.40 -6.35 18.34
CA ARG A 304 6.14 -5.39 19.16
C ARG A 304 5.32 -4.14 19.40
N ILE A 305 5.33 -3.64 20.65
CA ILE A 305 4.56 -2.46 21.06
C ILE A 305 4.94 -1.25 20.20
N PHE A 306 6.24 -0.96 20.10
CA PHE A 306 6.73 0.20 19.35
C PHE A 306 6.38 0.14 17.85
N MET A 307 6.32 -1.05 17.25
CA MET A 307 5.96 -1.20 15.83
C MET A 307 4.46 -0.94 15.63
N SER A 308 3.63 -1.46 16.53
CA SER A 308 2.17 -1.25 16.52
C SER A 308 1.83 0.22 16.74
N ALA A 309 2.49 0.87 17.71
CA ALA A 309 2.42 2.31 17.95
C ALA A 309 2.84 3.14 16.71
N ASN A 310 3.89 2.70 16.00
CA ASN A 310 4.33 3.35 14.77
C ASN A 310 3.33 3.18 13.62
N ALA A 311 2.69 2.01 13.49
CA ALA A 311 1.63 1.79 12.52
C ALA A 311 0.44 2.75 12.75
N VAL A 312 0.00 2.89 14.00
CA VAL A 312 -1.03 3.86 14.40
C VAL A 312 -0.61 5.30 14.06
N GLY A 313 0.63 5.68 14.37
CA GLY A 313 1.16 7.01 14.05
C GLY A 313 1.20 7.28 12.54
N GLY A 314 1.61 6.29 11.76
CA GLY A 314 1.62 6.37 10.30
C GLY A 314 0.22 6.51 9.73
N PHE A 315 -0.76 5.76 10.26
CA PHE A 315 -2.16 5.86 9.86
C PHE A 315 -2.66 7.30 10.05
N GLN A 316 -2.48 7.87 11.25
CA GLN A 316 -2.90 9.24 11.54
C GLN A 316 -2.22 10.28 10.65
N GLN A 317 -0.94 10.10 10.35
CA GLN A 317 -0.21 11.01 9.46
C GLN A 317 -0.75 10.96 8.01
N ARG A 318 -1.14 9.78 7.52
CA ARG A 318 -1.74 9.63 6.18
C ARG A 318 -3.17 10.17 6.11
N THR A 319 -3.90 10.17 7.23
CA THR A 319 -5.25 10.75 7.34
C THR A 319 -5.28 12.29 7.41
N ASP A 320 -4.13 12.96 7.40
CA ASP A 320 -4.02 14.41 7.61
C ASP A 320 -4.80 15.28 6.60
N GLU A 321 -4.99 14.80 5.37
CA GLU A 321 -5.77 15.49 4.33
C GLU A 321 -7.20 15.82 4.80
N ILE A 322 -7.80 14.89 5.57
CA ILE A 322 -9.16 15.02 6.07
C ILE A 322 -9.20 15.47 7.54
N ARG A 323 -8.09 15.99 8.08
CA ARG A 323 -8.00 16.43 9.48
C ARG A 323 -9.17 17.33 9.88
N LYS A 324 -9.65 18.23 9.01
CA LYS A 324 -10.78 19.12 9.32
C LYS A 324 -12.13 18.41 9.53
N TRP A 325 -12.27 17.19 9.01
CA TRP A 325 -13.54 16.43 8.95
C TRP A 325 -13.48 15.10 9.70
N ALA A 326 -12.46 14.89 10.51
CA ALA A 326 -12.30 13.68 11.29
C ALA A 326 -11.69 13.99 12.66
N PHE A 327 -12.13 13.21 13.64
CA PHE A 327 -11.52 13.07 14.96
C PHE A 327 -11.48 11.59 15.29
N GLY A 328 -10.44 11.11 15.96
CA GLY A 328 -10.41 9.72 16.40
C GLY A 328 -9.32 9.47 17.41
N VAL A 329 -9.51 8.42 18.20
CA VAL A 329 -8.49 7.88 19.10
C VAL A 329 -8.23 6.45 18.67
N MET A 330 -6.94 6.12 18.51
CA MET A 330 -6.48 4.79 18.18
C MET A 330 -5.56 4.28 19.28
N ASP A 331 -5.81 3.07 19.72
CA ASP A 331 -5.18 2.42 20.87
C ASP A 331 -4.48 1.13 20.44
N VAL A 332 -3.30 0.92 21.00
CA VAL A 332 -2.58 -0.36 20.95
C VAL A 332 -2.85 -1.07 22.28
N LEU A 333 -3.59 -2.17 22.24
CA LEU A 333 -4.04 -2.92 23.41
C LEU A 333 -3.27 -4.24 23.56
N GLY A 334 -3.12 -4.72 24.79
CA GLY A 334 -2.49 -6.02 25.08
C GLY A 334 -1.02 -5.86 25.47
N THR A 335 -0.23 -6.91 25.33
CA THR A 335 1.20 -6.95 25.73
C THR A 335 2.00 -7.72 24.68
N GLU A 336 3.33 -7.67 24.69
CA GLU A 336 4.14 -8.50 23.77
C GLU A 336 4.05 -10.01 24.10
N GLU A 337 3.49 -10.39 25.26
CA GLU A 337 3.18 -11.78 25.65
C GLU A 337 1.80 -12.24 25.14
N THR A 338 0.95 -11.29 24.74
CA THR A 338 -0.39 -11.52 24.20
C THR A 338 -0.47 -10.95 22.78
N VAL A 339 -1.65 -10.99 22.15
CA VAL A 339 -1.85 -10.35 20.85
C VAL A 339 -1.95 -8.84 21.07
N LEU A 340 -1.12 -8.07 20.36
CA LEU A 340 -1.21 -6.62 20.32
C LEU A 340 -2.32 -6.21 19.35
N GLU A 341 -3.40 -5.64 19.86
CA GLU A 341 -4.54 -5.22 19.07
C GLU A 341 -4.48 -3.74 18.75
N ILE A 342 -4.71 -3.37 17.50
CA ILE A 342 -4.92 -1.97 17.12
C ILE A 342 -6.42 -1.76 16.91
N LYS A 343 -7.01 -0.89 17.73
CA LYS A 343 -8.41 -0.50 17.63
C LYS A 343 -8.55 1.01 17.77
N GLY A 344 -9.72 1.54 17.45
CA GLY A 344 -10.00 2.96 17.67
C GLY A 344 -11.45 3.30 17.40
N ILE A 345 -11.89 4.46 17.90
CA ILE A 345 -13.19 5.02 17.53
C ILE A 345 -12.98 6.37 16.84
N TRP A 346 -13.62 6.50 15.69
CA TRP A 346 -13.53 7.66 14.82
C TRP A 346 -14.88 8.34 14.65
N LEU A 347 -14.87 9.67 14.75
CA LEU A 347 -15.95 10.56 14.35
C LEU A 347 -15.63 11.13 12.97
N LEU A 348 -16.44 10.78 11.97
CA LEU A 348 -16.25 11.16 10.58
C LEU A 348 -17.40 12.01 10.07
N ARG A 349 -17.10 13.00 9.24
CA ARG A 349 -18.12 13.79 8.56
C ARG A 349 -18.93 12.90 7.62
N GLY A 350 -20.23 13.13 7.58
CA GLY A 350 -21.14 12.35 6.76
C GLY A 350 -21.39 10.96 7.33
N ASP A 351 -21.90 10.07 6.48
CA ASP A 351 -22.43 8.78 6.90
C ASP A 351 -21.70 7.58 6.29
N THR A 352 -20.51 7.82 5.71
CA THR A 352 -19.70 6.82 5.01
C THR A 352 -18.23 6.91 5.43
N VAL A 353 -17.56 5.76 5.44
CA VAL A 353 -16.11 5.66 5.65
C VAL A 353 -15.33 5.79 4.33
N GLU A 354 -15.99 5.79 3.18
CA GLU A 354 -15.32 5.81 1.87
C GLU A 354 -14.36 6.99 1.69
N HIS A 355 -14.66 8.14 2.29
CA HIS A 355 -13.78 9.31 2.25
C HIS A 355 -12.54 9.15 3.14
N MET A 356 -12.65 8.44 4.26
CA MET A 356 -11.48 8.02 5.05
C MET A 356 -10.61 7.07 4.24
N VAL A 357 -11.23 6.06 3.61
CA VAL A 357 -10.53 5.11 2.74
C VAL A 357 -9.86 5.80 1.55
N SER A 358 -10.54 6.78 0.95
CA SER A 358 -9.99 7.55 -0.18
C SER A 358 -8.82 8.46 0.21
N ALA A 359 -8.83 8.96 1.45
CA ALA A 359 -7.77 9.82 1.98
C ALA A 359 -6.57 9.00 2.49
N ASN A 360 -6.82 7.79 2.99
CA ASN A 360 -5.82 6.90 3.54
C ASN A 360 -6.14 5.45 3.18
N ASP A 361 -5.45 4.92 2.17
CA ASP A 361 -5.67 3.56 1.66
C ASP A 361 -5.45 2.48 2.74
N ASP A 362 -4.68 2.75 3.80
CA ASP A 362 -4.51 1.81 4.92
C ASP A 362 -5.80 1.55 5.68
N ALA A 363 -6.79 2.45 5.57
CA ALA A 363 -8.11 2.22 6.17
C ALA A 363 -8.78 0.95 5.63
N ASN A 364 -8.36 0.42 4.46
CA ASN A 364 -8.81 -0.88 3.95
C ASN A 364 -8.34 -2.07 4.80
N TRP A 365 -7.31 -1.91 5.63
CA TRP A 365 -6.80 -2.97 6.52
C TRP A 365 -7.52 -3.01 7.86
N TYR A 366 -8.55 -2.20 8.02
CA TYR A 366 -9.38 -2.15 9.19
C TYR A 366 -10.81 -2.50 8.82
N THR A 367 -11.47 -3.24 9.70
CA THR A 367 -12.92 -3.37 9.68
C THR A 367 -13.51 -2.14 10.33
N TRP A 368 -14.48 -1.52 9.65
CA TRP A 368 -15.19 -0.34 10.11
C TRP A 368 -16.64 -0.69 10.42
N THR A 369 -17.02 -0.59 11.69
CA THR A 369 -18.38 -0.85 12.15
C THR A 369 -19.03 0.46 12.57
N LYS A 370 -20.12 0.84 11.92
CA LYS A 370 -20.88 2.04 12.29
C LYS A 370 -21.52 1.86 13.67
N LEU A 371 -21.25 2.76 14.59
CA LEU A 371 -21.79 2.75 15.95
C LEU A 371 -22.98 3.70 16.10
N ALA A 372 -22.88 4.89 15.50
CA ALA A 372 -23.95 5.88 15.50
C ALA A 372 -23.83 6.80 14.27
N GLY A 373 -24.92 7.43 13.86
CA GLY A 373 -24.98 8.35 12.73
C GLY A 373 -26.37 8.36 12.13
N LYS A 374 -26.47 8.68 10.84
CA LYS A 374 -27.77 8.81 10.18
C LYS A 374 -28.53 7.49 10.22
N GLY A 375 -29.77 7.53 10.71
CA GLY A 375 -30.62 6.36 10.87
C GLY A 375 -30.17 5.36 11.94
N LEU A 376 -29.12 5.67 12.72
CA LEU A 376 -28.61 4.83 13.80
C LEU A 376 -28.27 5.70 15.03
N PRO A 377 -29.23 5.97 15.92
CA PRO A 377 -29.01 6.82 17.09
C PRO A 377 -28.04 6.16 18.09
N PRO A 378 -27.25 6.94 18.85
CA PRO A 378 -26.33 6.40 19.84
C PRO A 378 -27.08 5.84 21.04
N THR A 379 -26.91 4.55 21.33
CA THR A 379 -27.40 3.92 22.55
C THR A 379 -26.50 4.23 23.74
N ASP A 380 -26.94 3.96 24.96
CA ASP A 380 -26.13 4.20 26.16
C ASP A 380 -24.88 3.29 26.21
N GLU A 381 -24.94 2.09 25.62
CA GLU A 381 -23.78 1.23 25.41
C GLU A 381 -22.77 1.87 24.45
N VAL A 382 -23.23 2.45 23.34
CA VAL A 382 -22.35 3.18 22.40
C VAL A 382 -21.71 4.38 23.08
N LYS A 383 -22.46 5.15 23.88
CA LYS A 383 -21.91 6.29 24.62
C LYS A 383 -20.82 5.87 25.60
N THR A 384 -21.05 4.77 26.31
CA THR A 384 -20.09 4.16 27.24
C THR A 384 -18.84 3.68 26.50
N GLN A 385 -19.01 3.02 25.34
CA GLN A 385 -17.91 2.52 24.53
C GLN A 385 -17.05 3.67 23.97
N VAL A 386 -17.67 4.72 23.44
CA VAL A 386 -16.96 5.90 22.92
C VAL A 386 -16.16 6.57 24.03
N ALA A 387 -16.74 6.74 25.22
CA ALA A 387 -16.02 7.30 26.36
C ALA A 387 -14.83 6.42 26.75
N ALA A 388 -14.98 5.09 26.76
CA ALA A 388 -13.87 4.18 27.06
C ALA A 388 -12.71 4.35 26.05
N TYR A 389 -12.98 4.33 24.75
CA TYR A 389 -11.95 4.49 23.71
C TYR A 389 -11.32 5.88 23.68
N TRP A 390 -12.09 6.93 23.96
CA TRP A 390 -11.56 8.30 23.87
C TRP A 390 -10.93 8.80 25.16
N CYS A 391 -11.13 8.14 26.29
CA CYS A 391 -10.79 8.73 27.60
C CYS A 391 -10.02 7.80 28.54
N SER A 392 -9.92 6.50 28.25
CA SER A 392 -9.07 5.60 29.02
C SER A 392 -7.59 5.84 28.76
N GLU A 393 -6.78 5.77 29.81
CA GLU A 393 -5.31 5.92 29.71
C GLU A 393 -4.57 4.61 30.03
N ASP A 394 -5.13 3.76 30.90
CA ASP A 394 -4.44 2.55 31.40
C ASP A 394 -4.97 1.24 30.79
N GLU A 395 -6.29 1.08 30.67
CA GLU A 395 -6.93 -0.17 30.27
C GLU A 395 -8.16 0.06 29.37
N LEU A 396 -8.33 -0.80 28.37
CA LEU A 396 -9.48 -0.84 27.49
C LEU A 396 -9.86 -2.29 27.20
N GLU A 397 -11.15 -2.64 27.31
CA GLU A 397 -11.67 -4.00 27.08
C GLU A 397 -10.95 -5.11 27.88
N GLY A 398 -10.52 -4.81 29.11
CA GLY A 398 -9.80 -5.77 29.95
C GLY A 398 -8.32 -5.95 29.57
N LYS A 399 -7.78 -5.08 28.70
CA LYS A 399 -6.41 -5.15 28.20
C LYS A 399 -5.66 -3.85 28.47
N PRO A 400 -4.38 -3.91 28.86
CA PRO A 400 -3.59 -2.70 29.07
C PRO A 400 -3.40 -1.94 27.76
N ILE A 401 -3.48 -0.60 27.84
CA ILE A 401 -3.17 0.30 26.73
C ILE A 401 -1.66 0.52 26.70
N GLN A 402 -1.02 0.18 25.59
CA GLN A 402 0.43 0.32 25.40
C GLN A 402 0.80 1.64 24.74
N ASP A 403 -0.09 2.16 23.90
CA ASP A 403 0.02 3.47 23.28
C ASP A 403 -1.37 3.93 22.85
N SER A 404 -1.65 5.22 22.99
CA SER A 404 -2.89 5.83 22.52
C SER A 404 -2.57 7.11 21.77
N LYS A 405 -3.12 7.24 20.56
CA LYS A 405 -2.88 8.40 19.70
C LYS A 405 -4.18 9.07 19.36
N VAL A 406 -4.24 10.37 19.58
CA VAL A 406 -5.39 11.21 19.26
C VAL A 406 -5.16 11.92 17.91
N PHE A 407 -6.03 11.64 16.95
CA PHE A 407 -6.13 12.38 15.69
C PHE A 407 -7.08 13.56 15.84
N LYS A 408 -6.54 14.77 15.75
CA LYS A 408 -7.29 16.04 15.84
C LYS A 408 -6.66 17.13 14.99
#